data_AF-A0A7K3KQ24-F1
#
_entry.id   AF-A0A7K3KQ24-F1
#
_cell.length_a   1.000
_cell.length_b   1.000
_cell.length_c   1.000
_cell.angle_alpha   90.00
_cell.angle_beta   90.00
_cell.angle_gamma   90.00
#
_symmetry.space_group_name_H-M   'P 1'
#
loop_
_entity.id
_entity.type
_entity.pdbx_description
1 polymer ?
#
loop_
_entity_poly.entity_id
_entity_poly.type
_entity_poly.pdbx_seq_one_letter_code
_entity_poly.pdbx_strand_id
1 'polypeptide(L)'
;DVSLLINGLPIIHIELKKESAKDGFMQAYYQIQRYAEDGFFKGIYATTQIMVISNKVDTRYFARPSEDTAEAYARMKKFLFNWRTEDNQTVSDLFDFTRTVLRIPDAHELISQYTILVDDQKNQKFLMVLRPYQIHAIRKIRQKAAQHEGGFIWHATGSGKTITSFVATKLLAQNAIGVDRTVMVVDRTDLDAQTQDE
;
A
#
# COMPACT_ATOMS: atom_id res chain seq x y z
N ASP A 1 5.70 -4.89 20.31
CA ASP A 1 5.30 -4.27 19.02
C ASP A 1 6.24 -3.12 18.74
N VAL A 2 6.33 -2.67 17.49
CA VAL A 2 7.17 -1.53 17.10
C VAL A 2 6.31 -0.53 16.35
N SER A 3 6.42 0.76 16.65
CA SER A 3 5.73 1.82 15.89
C SER A 3 6.76 2.78 15.33
N LEU A 4 6.67 3.04 14.02
CA LEU A 4 7.52 4.00 13.34
C LEU A 4 6.80 5.33 13.28
N LEU A 5 7.43 6.34 13.89
CA LEU A 5 6.89 7.69 13.97
C LEU A 5 7.47 8.54 12.85
N ILE A 6 6.61 9.23 12.12
CA ILE A 6 7.02 10.23 11.12
C ILE A 6 6.56 11.59 11.64
N ASN A 7 7.52 12.47 11.91
CA ASN A 7 7.27 13.78 12.54
C ASN A 7 6.47 13.68 13.85
N GLY A 8 6.72 12.63 14.65
CA GLY A 8 6.06 12.40 15.94
C GLY A 8 4.69 11.69 15.86
N LEU A 9 4.15 11.46 14.66
CA LEU A 9 2.89 10.71 14.48
C LEU A 9 3.18 9.23 14.24
N PRO A 10 2.53 8.28 14.94
CA PRO A 10 2.66 6.86 14.66
C PRO A 10 1.95 6.54 13.34
N ILE A 11 2.73 6.30 12.27
CA ILE A 11 2.17 6.04 10.94
C ILE A 11 2.23 4.56 10.57
N ILE A 12 3.32 3.86 10.95
CA ILE A 12 3.48 2.43 10.69
C ILE A 12 3.50 1.69 12.02
N HIS A 13 2.62 0.70 12.16
CA HIS A 13 2.62 -0.20 13.32
C HIS A 13 3.04 -1.61 12.89
N ILE A 14 3.93 -2.22 13.66
CA ILE A 14 4.57 -3.50 13.34
C ILE A 14 4.32 -4.47 14.49
N GLU A 15 3.61 -5.54 14.17
CA GLU A 15 3.35 -6.66 15.07
C GLU A 15 4.26 -7.83 14.73
N LEU A 16 5.00 -8.32 15.72
CA LEU A 16 6.00 -9.36 15.55
C LEU A 16 5.65 -10.60 16.38
N LYS A 17 5.77 -11.77 15.76
CA LYS A 17 5.65 -13.06 16.44
C LYS A 17 6.93 -13.86 16.32
N LYS A 18 7.04 -14.87 17.17
CA LYS A 18 8.16 -15.83 17.12
C LYS A 18 8.12 -16.56 15.78
N GLU A 19 9.30 -16.90 15.27
CA GLU A 19 9.45 -17.70 14.05
C GLU A 19 8.65 -19.00 14.10
N SER A 20 8.63 -19.65 15.26
CA SER A 20 7.89 -20.89 15.54
C SER A 20 6.38 -20.69 15.87
N ALA A 21 5.80 -19.53 15.56
CA ALA A 21 4.38 -19.27 15.79
C ALA A 21 3.50 -20.25 15.01
N LYS A 22 2.52 -20.88 15.68
CA LYS A 22 1.66 -21.92 15.07
C LYS A 22 0.91 -21.42 13.82
N ASP A 23 0.40 -20.19 13.88
CA ASP A 23 -0.31 -19.56 12.75
C ASP A 23 0.60 -18.61 11.94
N GLY A 24 1.93 -18.72 12.12
CA GLY A 24 2.91 -17.86 11.46
C GLY A 24 2.62 -16.36 11.65
N PHE A 25 2.69 -15.59 10.57
CA PHE A 25 2.37 -14.16 10.57
C PHE A 25 0.89 -13.85 10.86
N MET A 26 -0.04 -14.80 10.66
CA MET A 26 -1.47 -14.56 10.94
C MET A 26 -1.74 -14.38 12.43
N GLN A 27 -0.91 -14.95 13.31
CA GLN A 27 -1.01 -14.66 14.74
C GLN A 27 -0.76 -13.18 15.05
N ALA A 28 0.12 -12.50 14.29
CA ALA A 28 0.30 -11.05 14.36
C ALA A 28 -0.94 -10.30 13.87
N TYR A 29 -1.51 -10.73 12.74
CA TYR A 29 -2.74 -10.16 12.20
C TYR A 29 -3.90 -10.17 13.21
N TYR A 30 -4.17 -11.32 13.84
CA TYR A 30 -5.22 -11.44 14.85
C TYR A 30 -4.91 -10.70 16.15
N GLN A 31 -3.64 -10.42 16.43
CA GLN A 31 -3.27 -9.54 17.55
C GLN A 31 -3.62 -8.08 17.24
N ILE A 32 -3.27 -7.58 16.05
CA ILE A 32 -3.63 -6.22 15.61
C ILE A 32 -5.15 -6.02 15.61
N GLN A 33 -5.90 -7.00 15.10
CA GLN A 33 -7.37 -6.93 15.10
C GLN A 33 -7.91 -6.74 16.53
N ARG A 34 -7.42 -7.53 17.50
CA ARG A 34 -7.82 -7.38 18.92
C ARG A 34 -7.44 -6.02 19.49
N TYR A 35 -6.23 -5.53 19.22
CA TYR A 35 -5.82 -4.19 19.63
C TYR A 35 -6.77 -3.10 19.09
N ALA A 36 -7.21 -3.24 17.86
CA ALA A 36 -8.16 -2.31 17.25
C ALA A 36 -9.52 -2.35 17.97
N GLU A 37 -10.10 -3.54 18.15
CA GLU A 37 -11.38 -3.74 18.84
C GLU A 37 -11.33 -3.22 20.29
N ASP A 38 -10.19 -3.38 20.97
CA ASP A 38 -9.93 -2.87 22.33
C ASP A 38 -9.67 -1.35 22.38
N GLY A 39 -9.59 -0.68 21.23
CA GLY A 39 -9.44 0.76 21.12
C GLY A 39 -8.00 1.29 21.21
N PHE A 40 -6.99 0.44 21.02
CA PHE A 40 -5.57 0.85 21.01
C PHE A 40 -5.27 1.91 19.95
N PHE A 41 -5.88 1.80 18.76
CA PHE A 41 -5.64 2.73 17.65
C PHE A 41 -6.49 4.01 17.71
N LYS A 42 -6.91 4.42 18.92
CA LYS A 42 -7.53 5.72 19.20
C LYS A 42 -6.48 6.75 19.62
N GLY A 43 -6.90 8.00 19.82
CA GLY A 43 -6.00 9.09 20.21
C GLY A 43 -4.91 9.33 19.16
N ILE A 44 -3.64 9.43 19.59
CA ILE A 44 -2.53 9.66 18.65
C ILE A 44 -2.33 8.49 17.67
N TYR A 45 -2.67 7.25 18.06
CA TYR A 45 -2.57 6.09 17.18
C TYR A 45 -3.65 6.05 16.10
N ALA A 46 -4.62 6.98 16.14
CA ALA A 46 -5.57 7.18 15.05
C ALA A 46 -4.88 7.50 13.71
N THR A 47 -3.64 8.01 13.76
CA THR A 47 -2.83 8.32 12.55
C THR A 47 -2.18 7.10 11.90
N THR A 48 -2.30 5.92 12.49
CA THR A 48 -1.69 4.70 11.92
C THR A 48 -2.32 4.40 10.57
N GLN A 49 -1.50 4.31 9.52
CA GLN A 49 -1.94 4.08 8.14
C GLN A 49 -1.53 2.71 7.62
N ILE A 50 -0.33 2.24 7.97
CA ILE A 50 0.21 0.97 7.48
C ILE A 50 0.45 0.03 8.65
N MET A 51 0.01 -1.21 8.47
CA MET A 51 0.22 -2.31 9.40
C MET A 51 1.21 -3.29 8.77
N VAL A 52 2.23 -3.67 9.52
CA VAL A 52 3.18 -4.72 9.14
C VAL A 52 3.03 -5.87 10.13
N ILE A 53 2.94 -7.08 9.60
CA ILE A 53 2.81 -8.31 10.38
C ILE A 53 3.93 -9.27 9.99
N SER A 54 4.62 -9.83 10.97
CA SER A 54 5.72 -10.74 10.68
C SER A 54 5.90 -11.80 11.75
N ASN A 55 6.33 -12.98 11.34
CA ASN A 55 6.93 -13.99 12.21
C ASN A 55 8.42 -14.18 11.89
N LYS A 56 9.13 -13.11 11.49
CA LYS A 56 10.52 -13.10 10.99
C LYS A 56 10.70 -13.69 9.59
N VAL A 57 10.15 -14.88 9.30
CA VAL A 57 10.36 -15.58 8.02
C VAL A 57 9.31 -15.27 6.95
N ASP A 58 8.13 -14.79 7.35
CA ASP A 58 7.12 -14.27 6.44
C ASP A 58 6.61 -12.92 6.96
N THR A 59 6.70 -11.90 6.10
CA THR A 59 6.39 -10.52 6.43
C THR A 59 5.41 -9.97 5.42
N ARG A 60 4.26 -9.53 5.92
CA ARG A 60 3.20 -8.94 5.10
C ARG A 60 2.89 -7.54 5.57
N TYR A 61 2.34 -6.73 4.67
CA TYR A 61 1.86 -5.40 5.00
C TYR A 61 0.48 -5.16 4.39
N PHE A 62 -0.27 -4.27 5.02
CA PHE A 62 -1.59 -3.85 4.57
C PHE A 62 -1.91 -2.45 5.10
N ALA A 63 -2.86 -1.78 4.46
CA ALA A 63 -3.39 -0.52 4.95
C ALA A 63 -4.33 -0.76 6.14
N ARG A 64 -4.32 0.14 7.12
CA ARG A 64 -5.27 0.09 8.23
C ARG A 64 -6.70 0.19 7.68
N PRO A 65 -7.64 -0.67 8.14
CA PRO A 65 -9.05 -0.50 7.80
C PRO A 65 -9.60 0.85 8.29
N SER A 66 -10.67 1.33 7.66
CA SER A 66 -11.34 2.58 8.06
C SER A 66 -12.05 2.50 9.41
N GLU A 67 -12.35 1.28 9.87
CA GLU A 67 -13.07 0.99 11.11
C GLU A 67 -12.32 -0.07 11.90
N ASP A 68 -12.36 0.04 13.23
CA ASP A 68 -11.74 -0.91 14.15
C ASP A 68 -12.72 -2.05 14.50
N THR A 69 -13.32 -2.69 13.48
CA THR A 69 -14.31 -3.78 13.61
C THR A 69 -13.81 -5.09 13.02
N ALA A 70 -14.31 -6.23 13.54
CA ALA A 70 -13.95 -7.56 13.05
C ALA A 70 -14.25 -7.72 11.55
N GLU A 71 -15.37 -7.15 11.08
CA GLU A 71 -15.78 -7.18 9.68
C GLU A 71 -14.83 -6.39 8.80
N ALA A 72 -14.36 -5.21 9.24
CA ALA A 72 -13.40 -4.39 8.51
C ALA A 72 -12.05 -5.10 8.37
N TYR A 73 -11.56 -5.71 9.44
CA TYR A 73 -10.37 -6.56 9.38
C TYR A 73 -10.61 -7.76 8.47
N ALA A 74 -11.71 -8.50 8.59
CA ALA A 74 -11.99 -9.64 7.70
C ALA A 74 -11.87 -9.28 6.20
N ARG A 75 -12.32 -8.08 5.78
CA ARG A 75 -12.15 -7.57 4.41
C ARG A 75 -10.69 -7.32 4.02
N MET A 76 -9.82 -7.00 4.97
CA MET A 76 -8.39 -6.74 4.75
C MET A 76 -7.54 -8.00 4.53
N LYS A 77 -8.03 -9.20 4.89
CA LYS A 77 -7.25 -10.45 4.70
C LYS A 77 -6.82 -10.69 3.25
N LYS A 78 -7.63 -10.27 2.27
CA LYS A 78 -7.31 -10.36 0.83
C LYS A 78 -6.26 -9.34 0.36
N PHE A 79 -5.91 -8.38 1.20
CA PHE A 79 -4.96 -7.30 0.94
C PHE A 79 -3.66 -7.44 1.74
N LEU A 80 -3.39 -8.63 2.30
CA LEU A 80 -2.12 -8.96 2.94
C LEU A 80 -1.07 -9.28 1.87
N PHE A 81 -0.21 -8.31 1.56
CA PHE A 81 0.78 -8.45 0.49
C PHE A 81 2.16 -8.75 1.03
N ASN A 82 2.91 -9.61 0.32
CA ASN A 82 4.37 -9.65 0.48
C ASN A 82 5.00 -8.65 -0.46
N TRP A 83 6.09 -8.07 0.01
CA TRP A 83 6.96 -7.34 -0.88
C TRP A 83 7.57 -8.29 -1.92
N ARG A 84 7.75 -7.77 -3.13
CA ARG A 84 8.41 -8.48 -4.24
C ARG A 84 9.39 -7.54 -4.92
N THR A 85 10.50 -8.09 -5.40
CA THR A 85 11.48 -7.37 -6.23
C THR A 85 10.88 -7.02 -7.61
N GLU A 86 11.61 -6.23 -8.41
CA GLU A 86 11.22 -5.93 -9.79
C GLU A 86 11.07 -7.21 -10.63
N ASP A 87 11.89 -8.23 -10.37
CA ASP A 87 11.84 -9.56 -10.99
C ASP A 87 10.80 -10.51 -10.35
N ASN A 88 9.86 -9.95 -9.59
CA ASN A 88 8.78 -10.66 -8.89
C ASN A 88 9.23 -11.71 -7.85
N GLN A 89 10.49 -11.68 -7.39
CA GLN A 89 10.96 -12.55 -6.32
C GLN A 89 10.43 -12.07 -4.97
N THR A 90 10.00 -12.99 -4.10
CA THR A 90 9.42 -12.66 -2.79
C THR A 90 10.47 -12.19 -1.79
N VAL A 91 10.18 -11.11 -1.07
CA VAL A 91 10.99 -10.61 0.05
C VAL A 91 10.21 -10.87 1.34
N SER A 92 10.36 -12.07 1.89
CA SER A 92 9.58 -12.54 3.05
C SER A 92 10.29 -12.33 4.40
N ASP A 93 11.62 -12.39 4.41
CA ASP A 93 12.42 -12.15 5.62
C ASP A 93 12.21 -10.73 6.14
N LEU A 94 12.01 -10.61 7.45
CA LEU A 94 11.73 -9.34 8.13
C LEU A 94 12.85 -8.32 7.94
N PHE A 95 14.11 -8.73 8.00
CA PHE A 95 15.23 -7.81 7.89
C PHE A 95 15.39 -7.32 6.45
N ASP A 96 15.23 -8.19 5.46
CA ASP A 96 15.26 -7.80 4.05
C ASP A 96 14.06 -6.90 3.69
N PHE A 97 12.87 -7.21 4.21
CA PHE A 97 11.70 -6.35 4.10
C PHE A 97 11.98 -4.97 4.73
N THR A 98 12.56 -4.94 5.93
CA THR A 98 12.89 -3.69 6.63
C THR A 98 13.88 -2.85 5.83
N ARG A 99 14.95 -3.47 5.29
CA ARG A 99 15.95 -2.78 4.47
C ARG A 99 15.40 -2.29 3.14
N THR A 100 14.37 -2.92 2.61
CA THR A 100 13.83 -2.59 1.27
C THR A 100 12.66 -1.61 1.36
N VAL A 101 11.75 -1.81 2.31
CA VAL A 101 10.45 -1.14 2.39
C VAL A 101 10.39 -0.11 3.51
N LEU A 102 11.01 -0.41 4.66
CA LEU A 102 10.91 0.43 5.86
C LEU A 102 12.11 1.37 6.06
N ARG A 103 13.12 1.33 5.18
CA ARG A 103 14.21 2.31 5.20
C ARG A 103 13.73 3.68 4.73
N ILE A 104 14.45 4.72 5.14
CA ILE A 104 14.27 6.07 4.58
C ILE A 104 15.07 6.14 3.26
N PRO A 105 14.50 6.66 2.15
CA PRO A 105 13.20 7.32 2.06
C PRO A 105 12.00 6.41 1.70
N ASP A 106 12.22 5.13 1.41
CA ASP A 106 11.16 4.22 0.91
C ASP A 106 9.91 4.16 1.79
N ALA A 107 10.04 4.13 3.12
CA ALA A 107 8.91 4.15 4.04
C ALA A 107 8.05 5.41 3.88
N HIS A 108 8.72 6.56 3.71
CA HIS A 108 8.04 7.84 3.54
C HIS A 108 7.33 7.90 2.19
N GLU A 109 7.94 7.37 1.13
CA GLU A 109 7.30 7.27 -0.19
C GLU A 109 6.10 6.33 -0.16
N LEU A 110 6.20 5.18 0.53
CA LEU A 110 5.11 4.21 0.65
C LEU A 110 3.84 4.88 1.19
N ILE A 111 3.99 5.70 2.22
CA ILE A 111 2.89 6.41 2.86
C ILE A 111 2.43 7.59 2.01
N SER A 112 3.34 8.45 1.56
CA SER A 112 2.98 9.74 0.95
C SER A 112 2.61 9.66 -0.53
N GLN A 113 3.15 8.68 -1.27
CA GLN A 113 3.00 8.58 -2.72
C GLN A 113 2.26 7.31 -3.15
N TYR A 114 2.38 6.22 -2.38
CA TYR A 114 1.89 4.91 -2.78
C TYR A 114 0.74 4.39 -1.93
N THR A 115 0.10 5.28 -1.18
CA THR A 115 -1.14 5.01 -0.47
C THR A 115 -2.23 5.93 -0.99
N ILE A 116 -3.40 5.38 -1.31
CA ILE A 116 -4.55 6.11 -1.84
C ILE A 116 -5.78 5.88 -0.97
N LEU A 117 -6.60 6.92 -0.82
CA LEU A 117 -7.94 6.78 -0.27
C LEU A 117 -8.88 6.45 -1.43
N VAL A 118 -9.48 5.27 -1.40
CA VAL A 118 -10.48 4.85 -2.39
C VAL A 118 -11.85 5.12 -1.81
N ASP A 119 -12.71 5.75 -2.62
CA ASP A 119 -14.12 5.92 -2.35
C ASP A 119 -14.88 4.88 -3.18
N ASP A 120 -15.59 3.96 -2.54
CA ASP A 120 -16.32 2.89 -3.23
C ASP A 120 -17.74 3.28 -3.64
N GLN A 121 -18.08 4.58 -3.59
CA GLN A 121 -19.39 5.15 -3.92
C GLN A 121 -20.55 4.64 -3.03
N LYS A 122 -20.31 3.67 -2.13
CA LYS A 122 -21.26 3.11 -1.15
C LYS A 122 -21.01 3.65 0.26
N ASN A 123 -20.43 4.86 0.36
CA ASN A 123 -20.01 5.53 1.58
C ASN A 123 -18.85 4.85 2.35
N GLN A 124 -18.10 3.92 1.76
CA GLN A 124 -16.90 3.37 2.39
C GLN A 124 -15.63 3.95 1.76
N LYS A 125 -15.05 4.93 2.45
CA LYS A 125 -13.69 5.39 2.17
C LYS A 125 -12.73 4.44 2.86
N PHE A 126 -11.91 3.73 2.10
CA PHE A 126 -10.88 2.86 2.66
C PHE A 126 -9.50 3.19 2.11
N LEU A 127 -8.50 3.04 2.97
CA LEU A 127 -7.12 3.26 2.60
C LEU A 127 -6.62 2.02 1.85
N MET A 128 -5.93 2.25 0.73
CA MET A 128 -5.30 1.20 -0.06
C MET A 128 -3.83 1.55 -0.24
N VAL A 129 -2.95 0.64 0.18
CA VAL A 129 -1.53 0.69 -0.14
C VAL A 129 -1.28 -0.06 -1.44
N LEU A 130 -0.51 0.54 -2.35
CA LEU A 130 -0.18 -0.08 -3.61
C LEU A 130 0.67 -1.35 -3.43
N ARG A 131 0.49 -2.28 -4.37
CA ARG A 131 1.24 -3.52 -4.44
C ARG A 131 2.65 -3.25 -5.02
N PRO A 132 3.65 -4.11 -4.75
CA PRO A 132 5.03 -3.85 -5.14
C PRO A 132 5.19 -3.65 -6.66
N TYR A 133 4.54 -4.46 -7.49
CA TYR A 133 4.62 -4.31 -8.95
C TYR A 133 4.01 -2.99 -9.46
N GLN A 134 3.00 -2.45 -8.77
CA GLN A 134 2.42 -1.15 -9.13
C GLN A 134 3.43 -0.04 -8.82
N ILE A 135 4.08 -0.13 -7.65
CA ILE A 135 5.12 0.80 -7.22
C ILE A 135 6.31 0.77 -8.19
N HIS A 136 6.80 -0.43 -8.55
CA HIS A 136 7.89 -0.61 -9.51
C HIS A 136 7.53 -0.02 -10.88
N ALA A 137 6.32 -0.29 -11.39
CA ALA A 137 5.85 0.29 -12.65
C ALA A 137 5.83 1.82 -12.60
N ILE A 138 5.29 2.42 -11.53
CA ILE A 138 5.24 3.88 -11.36
C ILE A 138 6.66 4.47 -11.28
N ARG A 139 7.58 3.82 -10.57
CA ARG A 139 8.99 4.26 -10.49
C ARG A 139 9.66 4.25 -11.86
N LYS A 140 9.48 3.19 -12.66
CA LYS A 140 10.00 3.12 -14.04
C LYS A 140 9.38 4.17 -14.95
N ILE A 141 8.06 4.41 -14.86
CA ILE A 141 7.39 5.48 -15.61
C ILE A 141 8.01 6.85 -15.29
N ARG A 142 8.18 7.16 -14.00
CA ARG A 142 8.80 8.44 -13.56
C ARG A 142 10.23 8.58 -14.05
N GLN A 143 11.02 7.51 -13.97
CA GLN A 143 12.40 7.50 -14.46
C GLN A 143 12.46 7.76 -15.97
N LYS A 144 11.60 7.09 -16.77
CA LYS A 144 11.59 7.25 -18.23
C LYS A 144 11.03 8.58 -18.68
N ALA A 145 9.99 9.09 -18.01
CA ALA A 145 9.46 10.42 -18.27
C ALA A 145 10.51 11.53 -18.06
N ALA A 146 11.35 11.42 -17.00
CA ALA A 146 12.45 12.36 -16.76
C ALA A 146 13.54 12.31 -17.85
N GLN A 147 13.60 11.22 -18.62
CA GLN A 147 14.49 11.05 -19.78
C GLN A 147 13.80 11.44 -21.11
N HIS A 148 12.56 11.91 -21.05
CA HIS A 148 11.69 12.11 -22.22
C HIS A 148 11.51 10.85 -23.08
N GLU A 149 11.54 9.67 -22.44
CA GLU A 149 11.34 8.37 -23.07
C GLU A 149 9.96 7.78 -22.75
N GLY A 150 9.37 7.11 -23.74
CA GLY A 150 8.11 6.37 -23.60
C GLY A 150 8.31 4.88 -23.29
N GLY A 151 7.19 4.15 -23.19
CA GLY A 151 7.20 2.70 -22.99
C GLY A 151 5.80 2.16 -22.71
N PHE A 152 5.71 0.88 -22.37
CA PHE A 152 4.46 0.24 -21.97
C PHE A 152 4.65 -0.57 -20.68
N ILE A 153 3.60 -0.65 -19.87
CA ILE A 153 3.52 -1.53 -18.70
C ILE A 153 2.52 -2.62 -19.01
N TRP A 154 2.96 -3.88 -18.92
CA TRP A 154 2.10 -5.03 -19.14
C TRP A 154 1.72 -5.70 -17.81
N HIS A 155 0.49 -5.46 -17.36
CA HIS A 155 -0.11 -6.14 -16.21
C HIS A 155 -1.38 -6.89 -16.60
N ALA A 156 -1.65 -8.01 -15.93
CA ALA A 156 -2.87 -8.80 -16.13
C ALA A 156 -4.15 -7.99 -15.85
N THR A 157 -5.29 -8.44 -16.42
CA THR A 157 -6.62 -7.87 -16.11
C THR A 157 -6.96 -8.06 -14.62
N GLY A 158 -7.59 -7.07 -14.00
CA GLY A 158 -7.90 -7.08 -12.55
C GLY A 158 -6.73 -6.79 -11.60
N SER A 159 -5.52 -6.56 -12.10
CA SER A 159 -4.33 -6.24 -11.28
C SER A 159 -4.33 -4.83 -10.67
N GLY A 160 -5.25 -3.95 -11.08
CA GLY A 160 -5.28 -2.55 -10.66
C GLY A 160 -4.53 -1.59 -11.59
N LYS A 161 -4.57 -1.85 -12.91
CA LYS A 161 -3.97 -0.97 -13.94
C LYS A 161 -4.45 0.48 -13.83
N THR A 162 -5.75 0.71 -13.66
CA THR A 162 -6.36 2.05 -13.56
C THR A 162 -5.84 2.84 -12.36
N ILE A 163 -5.78 2.21 -11.19
CA ILE A 163 -5.18 2.83 -10.00
C ILE A 163 -3.68 3.13 -10.23
N THR A 164 -2.97 2.22 -10.89
CA THR A 164 -1.55 2.39 -11.19
C THR A 164 -1.32 3.58 -12.13
N SER A 165 -2.10 3.71 -13.20
CA SER A 165 -2.00 4.83 -14.16
C SER A 165 -2.42 6.15 -13.54
N PHE A 166 -3.46 6.16 -12.70
CA PHE A 166 -3.88 7.35 -11.95
C PHE A 166 -2.76 7.85 -11.04
N VAL A 167 -2.18 6.98 -10.22
CA VAL A 167 -1.09 7.38 -9.31
C VAL A 167 0.16 7.78 -10.08
N ALA A 168 0.52 7.08 -11.16
CA ALA A 168 1.64 7.48 -12.02
C ALA A 168 1.44 8.89 -12.58
N THR A 169 0.26 9.17 -13.13
CA THR A 169 -0.10 10.46 -13.72
C THR A 169 -0.07 11.57 -12.67
N LYS A 170 -0.69 11.34 -11.52
CA LYS A 170 -0.68 12.28 -10.38
C LYS A 170 0.75 12.61 -9.94
N LEU A 171 1.61 11.60 -9.77
CA LEU A 171 2.99 11.82 -9.32
C LEU A 171 3.85 12.50 -10.37
N LEU A 172 3.62 12.24 -11.66
CA LEU A 172 4.28 13.00 -12.74
C LEU A 172 3.87 14.48 -12.69
N ALA A 173 2.57 14.77 -12.52
CA ALA A 173 2.09 16.15 -12.45
C ALA A 173 2.63 16.93 -11.24
N GLN A 174 2.83 16.24 -10.10
CA GLN A 174 3.23 16.87 -8.85
C GLN A 174 4.74 16.97 -8.66
N ASN A 175 5.49 15.95 -9.10
CA ASN A 175 6.87 15.74 -8.66
C ASN A 175 7.87 15.54 -9.81
N ALA A 176 7.45 15.48 -11.07
CA ALA A 176 8.38 15.29 -12.18
C ALA A 176 8.98 16.63 -12.65
N ILE A 177 10.31 16.65 -12.72
CA ILE A 177 11.06 17.79 -13.27
C ILE A 177 10.95 17.71 -14.81
N GLY A 178 10.64 18.83 -15.45
CA GLY A 178 10.51 18.90 -16.92
C GLY A 178 9.20 18.36 -17.48
N VAL A 179 8.18 18.18 -16.64
CA VAL A 179 6.82 17.79 -17.06
C VAL A 179 5.86 18.94 -16.72
N ASP A 180 5.41 19.68 -17.74
CA ASP A 180 4.47 20.79 -17.54
C ASP A 180 3.02 20.32 -17.39
N ARG A 181 2.65 19.24 -18.10
CA ARG A 181 1.30 18.68 -18.10
C ARG A 181 1.32 17.17 -18.26
N THR A 182 0.34 16.53 -17.65
CA THR A 182 0.08 15.09 -17.79
C THR A 182 -1.35 14.87 -18.23
N VAL A 183 -1.56 13.97 -19.19
CA VAL A 183 -2.89 13.59 -19.67
C VAL A 183 -3.07 12.10 -19.47
N MET A 184 -4.11 11.73 -18.71
CA MET A 184 -4.55 10.35 -18.59
C MET A 184 -5.72 10.14 -19.55
N VAL A 185 -5.52 9.27 -20.54
CA VAL A 185 -6.56 8.89 -21.50
C VAL A 185 -7.10 7.52 -21.11
N VAL A 186 -8.41 7.43 -20.95
CA VAL A 186 -9.13 6.18 -20.63
C VAL A 186 -10.19 5.92 -21.69
N ASP A 187 -10.47 4.65 -21.96
CA ASP A 187 -11.55 4.27 -22.87
C ASP A 187 -12.91 4.58 -22.20
N ARG A 188 -13.87 5.04 -23.00
CA ARG A 188 -15.20 5.45 -22.54
C ARG A 188 -15.96 4.31 -21.89
N THR A 189 -15.84 3.08 -22.40
CA THR A 189 -16.52 1.92 -21.79
C THR A 189 -16.01 1.57 -20.40
N ASP A 190 -14.72 1.81 -20.13
CA ASP A 190 -14.15 1.63 -18.78
C ASP A 190 -14.55 2.78 -17.85
N LEU A 191 -14.74 3.99 -18.39
CA LEU A 191 -15.25 5.15 -17.66
C LEU A 191 -16.72 4.94 -17.28
N ASP A 192 -17.58 4.55 -18.23
CA ASP A 192 -19.01 4.33 -17.98
C ASP A 192 -19.23 3.21 -16.94
N ALA A 193 -18.39 2.17 -16.88
CA ALA A 193 -18.43 1.14 -15.84
C ALA A 193 -17.94 1.62 -14.45
N GLN A 194 -17.17 2.71 -14.38
CA GLN A 194 -16.72 3.36 -13.14
C GLN A 194 -17.63 4.53 -12.72
N THR A 195 -18.37 5.12 -13.67
CA THR A 195 -19.20 6.32 -13.50
C THR A 195 -20.70 5.99 -13.44
N GLN A 196 -21.17 4.81 -13.87
CA GLN A 196 -22.59 4.42 -13.68
C GLN A 196 -23.03 4.24 -12.22
N ASP A 197 -22.07 4.19 -11.29
CA ASP A 197 -22.29 4.21 -9.84
C ASP A 197 -21.87 5.56 -9.19
N GLU A 198 -21.59 6.63 -9.97
CA GLU A 198 -21.53 8.03 -9.48
C GLU A 198 -22.93 8.64 -9.27
#